data_AF-G8NS63-F1
#
_entry.id   AF-G8NS63-F1
#
_cell.length_a   1.000
_cell.length_b   1.000
_cell.length_c   1.000
_cell.angle_alpha   90.00
_cell.angle_beta   90.00
_cell.angle_gamma   90.00
#
_symmetry.space_group_name_H-M   'P 1'
#
loop_
_entity.id
_entity.type
_entity.pdbx_description
1 polymer ?
#
loop_
_entity_poly.entity_id
_entity_poly.type
_entity_poly.pdbx_seq_one_letter_code
_entity_poly.pdbx_strand_id
1 'polypeptide(L)'
;MMIAMTQIYVAHQNAGNLVVVAPPYNSLAGLFLGAGLVCWVAGAVLSLVLNGKESAMPRGFLWGVFPLLIALVIGAPFVYVGFLMARATNVAINADQNNLKVQQSLLSVPFETREYALNTVQKAVVGMGNSCVSLRAVMNDGASEQLIRCTDLTGYNEAADAINEFLQSHRERLAQSSR
;
A
#
# COMPACT_ATOMS: atom_id res chain seq x y z
N MET A 1 -9.19 6.36 -21.36
CA MET A 1 -10.20 6.10 -20.33
C MET A 1 -9.54 5.28 -19.24
N MET A 2 -9.00 5.92 -18.20
CA MET A 2 -8.33 5.25 -17.09
C MET A 2 -9.39 4.76 -16.12
N ILE A 3 -9.68 3.46 -16.15
CA ILE A 3 -10.57 2.83 -15.19
C ILE A 3 -9.87 2.93 -13.84
N ALA A 4 -10.49 3.64 -12.88
CA ALA A 4 -10.10 3.56 -11.49
C ALA A 4 -10.31 2.10 -11.06
N MET A 5 -9.26 1.28 -11.16
CA MET A 5 -9.32 -0.09 -10.65
C MET A 5 -9.35 0.03 -9.13
N THR A 6 -10.53 -0.09 -8.55
CA THR A 6 -10.77 -0.12 -7.09
C THR A 6 -10.96 -1.56 -6.60
N GLN A 7 -10.38 -2.52 -7.31
CA GLN A 7 -10.52 -3.94 -7.05
C GLN A 7 -9.16 -4.62 -7.16
N ILE A 8 -8.90 -5.57 -6.27
CA ILE A 8 -7.77 -6.50 -6.35
C ILE A 8 -8.03 -7.46 -7.51
N TYR A 9 -7.06 -7.63 -8.39
CA TYR A 9 -7.22 -8.48 -9.56
C TYR A 9 -5.98 -9.35 -9.81
N VAL A 10 -6.20 -10.46 -10.51
CA VAL A 10 -5.13 -11.31 -11.03
C VAL A 10 -4.64 -10.70 -12.34
N ALA A 11 -3.46 -10.10 -12.33
CA ALA A 11 -2.87 -9.46 -13.50
C ALA A 11 -2.28 -10.47 -14.48
N HIS A 12 -1.80 -11.61 -13.96
CA HIS A 12 -1.19 -12.67 -14.77
C HIS A 12 -1.37 -14.02 -14.09
N GLN A 13 -1.76 -15.04 -14.84
CA GLN A 13 -1.87 -16.42 -14.36
C GLN A 13 -1.41 -17.39 -15.43
N ASN A 14 -0.29 -18.05 -15.16
CA ASN A 14 0.31 -19.08 -15.99
C ASN A 14 0.81 -20.21 -15.10
N ALA A 15 1.11 -21.37 -15.68
CA ALA A 15 1.59 -22.54 -14.94
C ALA A 15 2.82 -22.25 -14.06
N GLY A 16 3.71 -21.35 -14.48
CA GLY A 16 4.92 -20.98 -13.75
C GLY A 16 4.83 -19.70 -12.92
N ASN A 17 3.82 -18.85 -13.15
CA ASN A 17 3.78 -17.51 -12.55
C ASN A 17 2.34 -17.03 -12.31
N LEU A 18 2.08 -16.50 -11.11
CA LEU A 18 0.83 -15.83 -10.75
C LEU A 18 1.15 -14.43 -10.22
N VAL A 19 0.48 -13.41 -10.71
CA VAL A 19 0.63 -12.02 -10.23
C VAL A 19 -0.73 -11.47 -9.85
N VAL A 20 -0.89 -11.12 -8.58
CA VAL A 20 -2.06 -10.44 -8.02
C VAL A 20 -1.68 -9.00 -7.71
N VAL A 21 -2.52 -8.05 -8.11
CA VAL A 21 -2.29 -6.61 -7.94
C VAL A 21 -3.40 -6.01 -7.10
N ALA A 22 -3.01 -5.36 -6.01
CA ALA A 22 -3.85 -4.47 -5.22
C ALA A 22 -3.51 -3.01 -5.59
N PRO A 23 -4.37 -2.32 -6.35
CA PRO A 23 -4.12 -0.95 -6.78
C PRO A 23 -4.22 0.07 -5.62
N PRO A 24 -3.56 1.23 -5.75
CA PRO A 24 -3.65 2.31 -4.77
C PRO A 24 -4.96 3.11 -4.92
N TYR A 25 -5.37 3.80 -3.86
CA TYR A 25 -6.48 4.75 -3.88
C TYR A 25 -6.03 6.10 -4.43
N ASN A 26 -5.74 6.18 -5.72
CA ASN A 26 -5.17 7.39 -6.34
C ASN A 26 -6.02 8.65 -6.14
N SER A 27 -7.36 8.55 -6.20
CA SER A 27 -8.26 9.68 -6.01
C SER A 27 -8.23 10.21 -4.58
N LEU A 28 -8.32 9.34 -3.58
CA LEU A 28 -8.24 9.70 -2.17
C LEU A 28 -6.83 10.18 -1.80
N ALA A 29 -5.80 9.48 -2.27
CA ALA A 29 -4.42 9.90 -2.08
C ALA A 29 -4.17 11.31 -2.61
N GLY A 30 -4.64 11.61 -3.81
CA GLY A 30 -4.54 12.95 -4.40
C GLY A 30 -5.25 14.02 -3.56
N LEU A 31 -6.46 13.71 -3.04
CA LEU A 31 -7.22 14.62 -2.19
C LEU A 31 -6.50 14.91 -0.87
N PHE A 32 -6.00 13.88 -0.19
CA PHE A 32 -5.29 14.02 1.09
C PHE A 32 -3.93 14.70 0.94
N LEU A 33 -3.16 14.33 -0.09
CA LEU A 33 -1.89 15.00 -0.39
C LEU A 33 -2.12 16.46 -0.78
N GLY A 34 -3.13 16.74 -1.60
CA GLY A 34 -3.52 18.10 -1.99
C GLY A 34 -3.93 18.95 -0.79
N ALA A 35 -4.78 18.43 0.09
CA ALA A 35 -5.19 19.13 1.31
C ALA A 35 -4.00 19.47 2.22
N GLY A 36 -3.10 18.51 2.45
CA GLY A 36 -1.89 18.75 3.23
C GLY A 36 -0.97 19.80 2.62
N LEU A 37 -0.79 19.76 1.29
CA LEU A 37 0.05 20.70 0.55
C LEU A 37 -0.56 22.12 0.56
N VAL A 38 -1.87 22.24 0.41
CA VAL A 38 -2.59 23.53 0.55
C VAL A 38 -2.42 24.11 1.94
N CYS A 39 -2.52 23.30 3.01
CA CYS A 39 -2.26 23.77 4.37
C CYS A 39 -0.84 24.32 4.52
N TRP A 40 0.18 23.62 4.00
CA TRP A 40 1.57 24.06 4.08
C TRP A 40 1.84 25.34 3.29
N VAL A 41 1.29 25.45 2.07
CA VAL A 41 1.40 26.67 1.25
C VAL A 41 0.71 27.85 1.92
N ALA A 42 -0.50 27.66 2.47
CA ALA A 42 -1.21 28.70 3.19
C ALA A 42 -0.42 29.19 4.42
N GLY A 43 0.19 28.28 5.18
CA GLY A 43 1.07 28.62 6.30
C GLY A 43 2.31 29.42 5.87
N ALA A 44 2.96 29.02 4.78
CA ALA A 44 4.11 29.73 4.23
C ALA A 44 3.74 31.15 3.75
N VAL A 45 2.63 31.30 3.02
CA VAL A 45 2.13 32.61 2.57
C VAL A 45 1.77 33.49 3.77
N LEU A 46 1.08 32.94 4.78
CA LEU A 46 0.71 33.68 5.98
C LEU A 46 1.95 34.15 6.77
N SER A 47 2.96 33.30 6.91
CA SER A 47 4.27 33.67 7.48
C SER A 47 4.95 34.80 6.70
N LEU A 48 4.96 34.73 5.37
CA LEU A 48 5.56 35.78 4.53
C LEU A 48 4.81 37.12 4.68
N VAL A 49 3.48 37.10 4.70
CA VAL A 49 2.66 38.32 4.88
C VAL A 49 2.85 38.94 6.26
N LEU A 50 2.99 38.13 7.32
CA LEU A 50 3.17 38.61 8.68
C LEU A 50 4.58 39.15 8.94
N ASN A 51 5.60 38.62 8.25
CA ASN A 51 6.98 39.10 8.32
C ASN A 51 7.25 40.29 7.37
N GLY A 52 6.55 40.38 6.24
CA GLY A 52 6.72 41.47 5.27
C GLY A 52 6.03 42.79 5.65
N LYS A 53 5.16 42.77 6.67
CA LYS A 53 4.58 43.99 7.23
C LYS A 53 5.52 44.56 8.28
N GLU A 54 6.32 45.57 7.91
CA GLU A 54 7.01 46.48 8.82
C GLU A 54 6.02 47.03 9.85
N SER A 55 5.87 46.35 10.98
CA SER A 55 4.93 46.72 12.03
C SER A 55 5.76 47.02 13.27
N ALA A 56 5.55 48.21 13.84
CA ALA A 56 6.25 48.80 14.98
C ALA A 56 6.18 48.03 16.32
N MET A 57 5.78 46.76 16.32
CA MET A 57 5.84 45.88 17.50
C MET A 57 7.09 45.01 17.41
N PRO A 58 7.81 44.77 18.53
CA PRO A 58 8.90 43.81 18.56
C PRO A 58 8.32 42.40 18.40
N ARG A 59 8.01 42.02 17.16
CA ARG A 59 7.56 40.69 16.79
C ARG A 59 8.79 39.78 16.83
N GLY A 60 8.97 39.11 17.96
CA GLY A 60 9.98 38.06 18.07
C GLY A 60 9.79 37.00 16.99
N PHE A 61 10.90 36.35 16.59
CA PHE A 61 10.99 35.25 15.63
C PHE A 61 9.82 34.24 15.67
N LEU A 62 9.26 34.01 16.86
CA LEU A 62 8.11 33.16 17.11
C LEU A 62 6.85 33.56 16.32
N TRP A 63 6.52 34.84 16.15
CA TRP A 63 5.30 35.26 15.44
C TRP A 63 5.35 35.02 13.93
N GLY A 64 6.54 35.07 13.35
CA GLY A 64 6.78 34.77 11.94
C GLY A 64 6.82 33.29 11.62
N VAL A 65 7.19 32.43 12.58
CA VAL A 65 7.41 30.99 12.40
C VAL A 65 6.23 30.15 12.92
N PHE A 66 5.46 30.66 13.88
CA PHE A 66 4.31 29.99 14.48
C PHE A 66 3.22 29.59 13.46
N PRO A 67 2.84 30.44 12.48
CA PRO A 67 1.87 30.05 11.44
C PRO A 67 2.36 28.89 10.58
N LEU A 68 3.66 28.86 10.27
CA LEU A 68 4.30 27.78 9.51
C LEU A 68 4.33 26.48 10.31
N LEU A 69 4.65 26.54 11.62
CA LEU A 69 4.63 25.36 12.48
C LEU A 69 3.22 24.77 12.63
N ILE A 70 2.20 25.61 12.81
CA ILE A 70 0.80 25.16 12.88
C ILE A 70 0.39 24.49 11.56
N ALA A 71 0.68 25.14 10.44
CA ALA A 71 0.37 24.58 9.13
C ALA A 71 1.06 23.25 8.90
N LEU A 72 2.32 23.10 9.33
CA LEU A 72 3.08 21.87 9.21
C LEU A 72 2.44 20.75 10.04
N VAL A 73 2.11 21.02 11.32
CA VAL A 73 1.47 20.05 12.23
C VAL A 73 0.08 19.65 11.74
N ILE A 74 -0.72 20.60 11.23
CA ILE A 74 -2.06 20.31 10.72
C ILE A 74 -2.00 19.57 9.38
N GLY A 75 -1.09 19.94 8.47
CA GLY A 75 -0.98 19.31 7.16
C GLY A 75 -0.32 17.93 7.19
N ALA A 76 0.57 17.68 8.15
CA ALA A 76 1.28 16.40 8.30
C ALA A 76 0.37 15.15 8.34
N PRO A 77 -0.72 15.09 9.14
CA PRO A 77 -1.62 13.93 9.12
C PRO A 77 -2.29 13.73 7.76
N PHE A 78 -2.64 14.79 7.02
CA PHE A 78 -3.20 14.65 5.68
C PHE A 78 -2.18 14.08 4.70
N VAL A 79 -0.94 14.58 4.74
CA VAL A 79 0.14 14.04 3.90
C VAL A 79 0.42 12.58 4.25
N TYR A 80 0.44 12.24 5.54
CA TYR A 80 0.65 10.87 6.02
C TYR A 80 -0.45 9.92 5.54
N VAL A 81 -1.72 10.29 5.68
CA VAL A 81 -2.85 9.50 5.17
C VAL A 81 -2.80 9.38 3.65
N GLY A 82 -2.49 10.46 2.95
CA GLY A 82 -2.31 10.44 1.49
C GLY A 82 -1.22 9.46 1.05
N PHE A 83 -0.11 9.42 1.78
CA PHE A 83 0.98 8.47 1.54
C PHE A 83 0.57 7.02 1.80
N LEU A 84 -0.26 6.75 2.81
CA LEU A 84 -0.80 5.40 3.05
C LEU A 84 -1.72 4.95 1.91
N MET A 85 -2.57 5.86 1.41
CA MET A 85 -3.53 5.59 0.35
C MET A 85 -2.90 5.42 -1.04
N ALA A 86 -1.73 6.02 -1.27
CA ALA A 86 -0.99 5.96 -2.55
C ALA A 86 -0.23 4.63 -2.76
N ARG A 87 -0.27 3.69 -1.81
CA ARG A 87 0.49 2.45 -1.86
C ARG A 87 -0.21 1.40 -2.71
N ALA A 88 0.51 0.85 -3.68
CA ALA A 88 0.11 -0.34 -4.43
C ALA A 88 0.84 -1.56 -3.86
N THR A 89 0.18 -2.72 -3.85
CA THR A 89 0.80 -3.99 -3.43
C THR A 89 0.68 -5.01 -4.54
N ASN A 90 1.81 -5.59 -4.96
CA ASN A 90 1.89 -6.65 -5.95
C ASN A 90 2.33 -7.94 -5.24
N VAL A 91 1.56 -9.01 -5.40
CA VAL A 91 1.91 -10.34 -4.92
C VAL A 91 2.21 -11.20 -6.14
N ALA A 92 3.49 -11.50 -6.36
CA ALA A 92 3.95 -12.34 -7.45
C ALA A 92 4.40 -13.69 -6.89
N ILE A 93 3.95 -14.78 -7.49
CA ILE A 93 4.33 -16.14 -7.15
C ILE A 93 4.99 -16.75 -8.37
N ASN A 94 6.25 -17.15 -8.24
CA ASN A 94 6.99 -17.82 -9.32
C ASN A 94 7.35 -19.24 -8.88
N ALA A 95 6.81 -20.22 -9.59
CA ALA A 95 7.06 -21.64 -9.34
C ALA A 95 8.47 -22.06 -9.73
N ASP A 96 9.03 -21.51 -10.81
CA ASP A 96 10.37 -21.86 -11.30
C ASP A 96 11.45 -21.37 -10.32
N GLN A 97 11.22 -20.22 -9.69
CA GLN A 97 12.09 -19.65 -8.66
C GLN A 97 11.73 -20.10 -7.24
N ASN A 98 10.67 -20.91 -7.08
CA ASN A 98 10.14 -21.36 -5.80
C ASN A 98 9.94 -20.21 -4.79
N ASN A 99 9.43 -19.06 -5.25
CA ASN A 99 9.28 -17.86 -4.42
C ASN A 99 7.89 -17.24 -4.50
N LEU A 100 7.47 -16.65 -3.39
CA LEU A 100 6.36 -15.72 -3.28
C LEU A 100 6.94 -14.37 -2.89
N LYS A 101 6.73 -13.37 -3.74
CA LYS A 101 7.22 -12.01 -3.59
C LYS A 101 6.07 -11.05 -3.37
N VAL A 102 6.07 -10.37 -2.23
CA VAL A 102 5.18 -9.26 -1.92
C VAL A 102 5.96 -7.96 -2.10
N GLN A 103 5.58 -7.16 -3.08
CA GLN A 103 6.22 -5.89 -3.37
C GLN A 103 5.24 -4.75 -3.17
N GLN A 104 5.59 -3.80 -2.30
CA GLN A 104 4.87 -2.54 -2.17
C GLN A 104 5.55 -1.47 -3.02
N SER A 105 4.75 -0.70 -3.73
CA SER A 105 5.21 0.43 -4.53
C SER A 105 4.39 1.68 -4.26
N LEU A 106 5.04 2.83 -4.44
CA LEU A 106 4.44 4.15 -4.34
C LEU A 106 4.78 4.88 -5.64
N LEU A 107 3.78 5.37 -6.37
CA LEU A 107 3.99 6.05 -7.66
C LEU A 107 4.90 5.26 -8.63
N SER A 108 4.73 3.94 -8.68
CA SER A 108 5.55 2.99 -9.48
C SER A 108 6.98 2.76 -8.99
N VAL A 109 7.40 3.39 -7.88
CA VAL A 109 8.70 3.14 -7.26
C VAL A 109 8.53 2.09 -6.15
N PRO A 110 9.22 0.94 -6.24
CA PRO A 110 9.16 -0.07 -5.18
C PRO A 110 9.96 0.40 -3.95
N PHE A 111 9.42 0.18 -2.76
CA PHE A 111 10.09 0.59 -1.51
C PHE A 111 10.12 -0.48 -0.41
N GLU A 112 9.19 -1.44 -0.43
CA GLU A 112 9.19 -2.58 0.50
C GLU A 112 9.03 -3.86 -0.32
N THR A 113 9.91 -4.83 -0.11
CA THR A 113 9.83 -6.14 -0.78
C THR A 113 10.07 -7.23 0.26
N ARG A 114 9.16 -8.20 0.30
CA ARG A 114 9.26 -9.39 1.14
C ARG A 114 9.20 -10.61 0.24
N GLU A 115 10.13 -11.52 0.42
CA GLU A 115 10.19 -12.77 -0.33
C GLU A 115 10.11 -13.94 0.63
N TYR A 116 9.24 -14.89 0.30
CA TYR A 116 9.00 -16.11 1.06
C TYR A 116 9.19 -17.31 0.13
N ALA A 117 9.78 -18.39 0.62
CA ALA A 117 9.92 -19.60 -0.17
C ALA A 117 8.55 -20.27 -0.37
N LEU A 118 8.21 -20.66 -1.59
CA LEU A 118 6.84 -21.11 -1.92
C LEU A 118 6.46 -22.39 -1.15
N ASN A 119 7.44 -23.25 -0.89
CA ASN A 119 7.28 -24.45 -0.07
C ASN A 119 6.89 -24.18 1.39
N THR A 120 7.15 -22.97 1.92
CA THR A 120 6.77 -22.58 3.29
C THR A 120 5.34 -22.08 3.38
N VAL A 121 4.73 -21.71 2.25
CA VAL A 121 3.37 -21.17 2.18
C VAL A 121 2.37 -22.32 2.05
N GLN A 122 1.48 -22.45 3.03
CA GLN A 122 0.46 -23.50 3.06
C GLN A 122 -0.80 -23.10 2.28
N LYS A 123 -1.32 -21.89 2.52
CA LYS A 123 -2.53 -21.38 1.88
C LYS A 123 -2.63 -19.86 2.03
N ALA A 124 -3.38 -19.22 1.15
CA ALA A 124 -3.84 -17.86 1.33
C ALA A 124 -5.25 -17.86 1.97
N VAL A 125 -5.46 -16.97 2.94
CA VAL A 125 -6.75 -16.78 3.61
C VAL A 125 -7.09 -15.29 3.67
N VAL A 126 -8.38 -15.01 3.60
CA VAL A 126 -8.91 -13.66 3.77
C VAL A 126 -9.20 -13.45 5.26
N GLY A 127 -8.53 -12.47 5.86
CA GLY A 127 -8.77 -12.06 7.24
C GLY A 127 -9.66 -10.83 7.28
N MET A 128 -10.77 -10.91 8.02
CA MET A 128 -11.65 -9.76 8.29
C MET A 128 -11.28 -9.11 9.62
N GLY A 129 -11.00 -7.80 9.58
CA GLY A 129 -10.96 -6.95 10.76
C GLY A 129 -12.27 -6.16 10.93
N ASN A 130 -12.38 -5.35 11.98
CA ASN A 130 -13.60 -4.59 12.28
C ASN A 130 -14.02 -3.60 11.18
N SER A 131 -13.09 -3.11 10.36
CA SER A 131 -13.37 -2.09 9.34
C SER A 131 -12.65 -2.33 8.00
N CYS A 132 -12.03 -3.48 7.81
CA CYS A 132 -11.27 -3.76 6.60
C CYS A 132 -11.04 -5.25 6.39
N VAL A 133 -10.66 -5.58 5.15
CA VAL A 133 -10.30 -6.93 4.74
C VAL A 133 -8.79 -6.97 4.47
N SER A 134 -8.15 -8.09 4.77
CA SER A 134 -6.73 -8.29 4.52
C SER A 134 -6.48 -9.67 3.92
N LEU A 135 -5.47 -9.78 3.07
CA LEU A 135 -5.04 -11.08 2.52
C LEU A 135 -3.81 -11.55 3.30
N ARG A 136 -3.85 -12.77 3.82
CA ARG A 136 -2.75 -13.36 4.59
C ARG A 136 -2.32 -14.70 4.01
N ALA A 137 -1.02 -14.96 4.00
CA ALA A 137 -0.45 -16.27 3.77
C ALA A 137 -0.31 -16.98 5.11
N VAL A 138 -0.86 -18.19 5.22
CA VAL A 138 -0.61 -19.10 6.34
C VAL A 138 0.58 -19.96 5.96
N MET A 139 1.59 -19.96 6.82
CA MET A 139 2.84 -20.69 6.66
C MET A 139 2.73 -22.08 7.30
N ASN A 140 3.59 -23.02 6.91
CA ASN A 140 3.55 -24.40 7.42
C ASN A 140 3.81 -24.53 8.93
N ASP A 141 4.53 -23.57 9.53
CA ASP A 141 4.80 -23.48 10.97
C ASP A 141 3.61 -22.88 11.75
N GLY A 142 2.52 -22.52 11.07
CA GLY A 142 1.36 -21.85 11.66
C GLY A 142 1.48 -20.33 11.75
N ALA A 143 2.60 -19.73 11.34
CA ALA A 143 2.73 -18.29 11.25
C ALA A 143 1.80 -17.73 10.16
N SER A 144 1.37 -16.47 10.31
CA SER A 144 0.55 -15.78 9.30
C SER A 144 1.23 -14.49 8.86
N GLU A 145 1.53 -14.38 7.58
CA GLU A 145 2.16 -13.22 6.98
C GLU A 145 1.15 -12.42 6.16
N GLN A 146 1.20 -11.10 6.24
CA GLN A 146 0.25 -10.24 5.54
C GLN A 146 0.72 -9.98 4.10
N LEU A 147 -0.04 -10.49 3.13
CA LEU A 147 0.21 -10.31 1.70
C LEU A 147 -0.33 -8.95 1.21
N ILE A 148 -1.59 -8.68 1.51
CA ILE A 148 -2.25 -7.40 1.20
C ILE A 148 -2.74 -6.82 2.51
N ARG A 149 -2.42 -5.54 2.72
CA ARG A 149 -2.80 -4.83 3.94
C ARG A 149 -4.33 -4.68 4.05
N CYS A 150 -4.74 -4.26 5.23
CA CYS A 150 -6.10 -3.87 5.57
C CYS A 150 -6.59 -2.78 4.59
N THR A 151 -7.48 -3.15 3.66
CA THR A 151 -8.17 -2.22 2.76
C THR A 151 -9.64 -2.62 2.60
N ASP A 152 -10.44 -1.71 2.09
CA ASP A 152 -11.85 -1.88 1.71
C ASP A 152 -12.02 -2.24 0.22
N LEU A 153 -10.92 -2.58 -0.48
CA LEU A 153 -10.98 -3.06 -1.87
C LEU A 153 -11.78 -4.36 -1.95
N THR A 154 -12.45 -4.58 -3.07
CA THR A 154 -13.05 -5.88 -3.40
C THR A 154 -12.01 -6.79 -4.08
N GLY A 155 -12.32 -8.07 -4.31
CA GLY A 155 -11.41 -8.99 -5.01
C GLY A 155 -10.52 -9.86 -4.11
N TYR A 156 -10.67 -9.77 -2.78
CA TYR A 156 -9.86 -10.54 -1.83
C TYR A 156 -10.08 -12.05 -1.93
N ASN A 157 -11.33 -12.49 -2.14
CA ASN A 157 -11.66 -13.90 -2.24
C ASN A 157 -11.12 -14.49 -3.54
N GLU A 158 -11.33 -13.80 -4.65
CA GLU A 158 -10.84 -14.18 -5.98
C GLU A 158 -9.31 -14.27 -6.00
N ALA A 159 -8.64 -13.32 -5.34
CA ALA A 159 -7.19 -13.36 -5.16
C ALA A 159 -6.74 -14.55 -4.30
N ALA A 160 -7.43 -14.82 -3.18
CA ALA A 160 -7.12 -15.95 -2.32
C ALA A 160 -7.31 -17.30 -3.04
N ASP A 161 -8.41 -17.43 -3.77
CA ASP A 161 -8.75 -18.63 -4.55
C ASP A 161 -7.72 -18.88 -5.65
N ALA A 162 -7.36 -17.84 -6.44
CA ALA A 162 -6.34 -17.96 -7.47
C ALA A 162 -4.96 -18.36 -6.90
N ILE A 163 -4.59 -17.81 -5.74
CA ILE A 163 -3.34 -18.20 -5.05
C ILE A 163 -3.42 -19.65 -4.57
N ASN A 164 -4.54 -20.06 -3.96
CA ASN A 164 -4.71 -21.42 -3.46
C ASN A 164 -4.72 -22.46 -4.59
N GLU A 165 -5.38 -22.17 -5.71
CA GLU A 165 -5.39 -23.01 -6.91
C GLU A 165 -3.98 -23.13 -7.51
N PHE A 166 -3.23 -22.02 -7.56
CA PHE A 166 -1.84 -22.05 -8.01
C PHE A 166 -0.95 -22.90 -7.08
N LEU A 167 -1.08 -22.73 -5.76
CA LEU A 167 -0.32 -23.52 -4.77
C LEU A 167 -0.65 -25.01 -4.86
N GLN A 168 -1.93 -25.35 -5.03
CA GLN A 168 -2.36 -26.74 -5.17
C GLN A 168 -1.80 -27.38 -6.44
N SER A 169 -2.00 -26.73 -7.60
CA SER A 169 -1.48 -27.24 -8.88
C SER A 169 0.05 -27.36 -8.90
N HIS A 170 0.77 -26.48 -8.20
CA HIS A 170 2.21 -26.59 -8.04
C HIS A 170 2.62 -27.83 -7.23
N ARG A 171 1.94 -28.11 -6.10
CA ARG A 171 2.19 -29.30 -5.27
C ARG A 171 1.90 -30.60 -6.00
N GLU A 172 0.81 -30.64 -6.77
CA GLU A 172 0.47 -31.82 -7.58
C GLU A 172 1.55 -32.13 -8.62
N ARG A 173 2.09 -31.08 -9.27
CA ARG A 173 3.21 -31.23 -10.22
C ARG A 173 4.49 -31.71 -9.56
N LEU A 174 4.82 -31.19 -8.37
CA LEU A 174 5.97 -31.68 -7.59
C LEU A 174 5.80 -33.16 -7.21
N ALA A 175 4.60 -33.57 -6.78
CA ALA A 175 4.32 -34.96 -6.42
C ALA A 175 4.37 -35.92 -7.62
N GLN A 176 4.03 -35.44 -8.82
CA GLN A 176 4.16 -36.21 -10.07
C GLN A 176 5.62 -36.31 -10.52
N SER A 177 6.43 -35.26 -10.33
CA SER A 177 7.86 -35.28 -10.69
C SER A 177 8.71 -36.16 -9.76
N SER A 178 8.20 -36.54 -8.58
CA SER A 178 8.90 -37.41 -7.62
C SER A 178 8.60 -38.91 -7.78
N ARG A 179 7.78 -39.28 -8.78
CA ARG A 179 7.46 -40.67 -9.14
C ARG A 179 8.18 -41.06 -10.41
#